data_AF-A0A0D2WLA2-F1
#
_entry.id   AF-A0A0D2WLA2-F1
#
_cell.length_a   1.000
_cell.length_b   1.000
_cell.length_c   1.000
_cell.angle_alpha   90.00
_cell.angle_beta   90.00
_cell.angle_gamma   90.00
#
_symmetry.space_group_name_H-M   'P 1'
#
loop_
_entity.id
_entity.type
_entity.pdbx_description
1 polymer ?
#
loop_
_entity_poly.entity_id
_entity_poly.type
_entity_poly.pdbx_seq_one_letter_code
_entity_poly.pdbx_strand_id
1 'polypeptide(L)'
;MSRHPELHELLVASMHVACPMTVPVVVPRLADMSDEDYRVALGYKSDEDEGKYIERMTGIVTFYAAIVQVDSLPGMKNPVGIDVGWRWVARTLNMRPRKVTPSVLLAFLSVAGHSLHKTYKKQFAKLLQFVASDYSARMPDGCEGAVARLRVFLDGVFKSRSVPIPEGRELATS
;
A
#
# COMPACT_ATOMS: atom_id res chain seq x y z
N MET A 1 10.27 -3.07 18.01
CA MET A 1 10.44 -4.22 17.08
C MET A 1 11.85 -4.81 17.12
N SER A 2 12.91 -4.01 17.18
CA SER A 2 14.30 -4.51 17.21
C SER A 2 14.71 -5.35 18.43
N ARG A 3 14.05 -5.19 19.58
CA ARG A 3 14.33 -5.94 20.82
C ARG A 3 13.64 -7.30 20.90
N HIS A 4 12.64 -7.55 20.05
CA HIS A 4 11.87 -8.80 20.01
C HIS A 4 11.56 -9.15 18.54
N PRO A 5 12.51 -9.79 17.82
CA PRO A 5 12.35 -10.11 16.40
C PRO A 5 11.11 -10.95 16.09
N GLU A 6 10.76 -11.90 16.97
CA GLU A 6 9.57 -12.75 16.83
C GLU A 6 8.25 -11.94 16.84
N LEU A 7 8.18 -10.89 17.66
CA LEU A 7 7.00 -10.02 17.71
C LEU A 7 6.78 -9.30 16.37
N HIS A 8 7.86 -8.92 15.71
CA HIS A 8 7.78 -8.31 14.38
C HIS A 8 7.18 -9.29 13.36
N GLU A 9 7.65 -10.53 13.34
CA GLU A 9 7.18 -11.54 12.40
C GLU A 9 5.70 -11.85 12.63
N LEU A 10 5.29 -12.00 13.89
CA LEU A 10 3.90 -12.23 14.26
C LEU A 10 3.00 -11.05 13.90
N LEU A 11 3.47 -9.80 14.09
CA LEU A 11 2.70 -8.61 13.71
C LEU A 11 2.48 -8.56 12.18
N VAL A 12 3.56 -8.73 11.42
CA VAL A 12 3.50 -8.69 9.95
C VAL A 12 2.67 -9.86 9.41
N ALA A 13 2.83 -11.06 9.96
CA ALA A 13 1.99 -12.20 9.63
C ALA A 13 0.50 -11.92 9.92
N SER A 14 0.20 -11.31 11.06
CA SER A 14 -1.18 -10.92 11.41
C SER A 14 -1.75 -9.91 10.41
N MET A 15 -0.94 -8.96 9.93
CA MET A 15 -1.36 -8.03 8.87
C MET A 15 -1.63 -8.74 7.55
N HIS A 16 -0.77 -9.69 7.15
CA HIS A 16 -0.96 -10.47 5.92
C HIS A 16 -2.26 -11.28 5.95
N VAL A 17 -2.59 -11.87 7.10
CA VAL A 17 -3.85 -12.61 7.30
C VAL A 17 -5.05 -11.66 7.26
N ALA A 18 -4.96 -10.52 7.95
CA ALA A 18 -6.08 -9.57 8.03
C ALA A 18 -6.29 -8.77 6.74
N CYS A 19 -5.25 -8.60 5.92
CA CYS A 19 -5.24 -7.74 4.74
C CYS A 19 -4.38 -8.36 3.63
N PRO A 20 -4.99 -9.09 2.67
CA PRO A 20 -4.28 -9.64 1.51
C PRO A 20 -3.55 -8.59 0.66
N MET A 21 -3.93 -7.31 0.79
CA MET A 21 -3.27 -6.18 0.11
C MET A 21 -1.89 -5.81 0.68
N THR A 22 -1.42 -6.47 1.75
CA THR A 22 -0.06 -6.26 2.28
C THR A 22 1.01 -7.15 1.62
N VAL A 23 0.63 -8.25 0.93
CA VAL A 23 1.55 -9.09 0.11
C VAL A 23 1.46 -8.82 -1.40
N PRO A 24 0.49 -7.99 -1.83
CA PRO A 24 -0.20 -8.01 -3.13
C PRO A 24 -0.11 -9.34 -3.90
N VAL A 25 -1.08 -10.23 -3.67
CA VAL A 25 -1.18 -11.53 -4.35
C VAL A 25 -2.43 -11.59 -5.24
N VAL A 26 -2.31 -12.23 -6.40
CA VAL A 26 -3.46 -12.55 -7.25
C VAL A 26 -4.26 -13.65 -6.59
N VAL A 27 -5.52 -13.36 -6.25
CA VAL A 27 -6.47 -14.35 -5.76
C VAL A 27 -7.29 -14.83 -6.97
N PRO A 28 -7.08 -16.06 -7.46
CA PRO A 28 -7.84 -16.57 -8.59
C PRO A 28 -9.29 -16.85 -8.17
N ARG A 29 -10.24 -16.56 -9.05
CA ARG A 29 -11.64 -16.99 -8.91
C ARG A 29 -11.80 -18.31 -9.67
N LEU A 30 -12.14 -19.39 -8.96
CA LEU A 30 -12.43 -20.68 -9.57
C LEU A 30 -13.83 -20.68 -10.20
N ALA A 31 -14.06 -21.53 -11.20
CA ALA A 31 -15.30 -21.53 -11.99
C ALA A 31 -16.54 -21.91 -11.16
N ASP A 32 -16.34 -22.74 -10.14
CA ASP A 32 -17.34 -23.24 -9.20
C ASP A 32 -17.45 -22.41 -7.91
N MET A 33 -16.69 -21.31 -7.80
CA MET A 33 -16.66 -20.47 -6.61
C MET A 33 -17.83 -19.48 -6.57
N SER A 34 -18.59 -19.51 -5.47
CA SER A 34 -19.64 -18.53 -5.19
C SER A 34 -19.08 -17.12 -5.05
N ASP A 35 -19.93 -16.10 -5.18
CA ASP A 35 -19.51 -14.71 -4.95
C ASP A 35 -19.11 -14.51 -3.49
N GLU A 36 -19.82 -15.12 -2.55
CA GLU A 36 -19.55 -15.08 -1.11
C GLU A 36 -18.19 -15.69 -0.77
N ASP A 37 -17.90 -16.90 -1.26
CA ASP A 37 -16.61 -17.57 -1.03
C ASP A 37 -15.47 -16.75 -1.63
N TYR A 38 -15.69 -16.18 -2.82
CA TYR A 38 -14.69 -15.33 -3.44
C TYR A 38 -14.44 -14.07 -2.62
N ARG A 39 -15.48 -13.42 -2.07
CA ARG A 39 -15.33 -12.28 -1.15
C ARG A 39 -14.51 -12.67 0.08
N VAL A 40 -14.78 -13.83 0.69
CA VAL A 40 -13.97 -14.33 1.81
C VAL A 40 -12.51 -14.51 1.41
N ALA A 41 -12.23 -15.09 0.24
CA ALA A 41 -10.87 -15.24 -0.28
C ALA A 41 -10.17 -13.89 -0.56
N LEU A 42 -10.92 -12.85 -0.93
CA LEU A 42 -10.42 -11.48 -1.05
C LEU A 42 -10.20 -10.78 0.31
N GLY A 43 -10.55 -11.44 1.42
CA GLY A 43 -10.39 -10.97 2.78
C GLY A 43 -11.56 -10.13 3.30
N TYR A 44 -12.75 -10.21 2.70
CA TYR A 44 -13.96 -9.62 3.28
C TYR A 44 -14.35 -10.34 4.56
N LYS A 45 -14.90 -9.59 5.52
CA LYS A 45 -15.57 -10.14 6.69
C LYS A 45 -17.06 -10.34 6.42
N SER A 46 -17.71 -11.18 7.24
CA SER A 46 -19.17 -11.29 7.25
C SER A 46 -19.82 -9.92 7.46
N ASP A 47 -20.89 -9.64 6.70
CA ASP A 47 -21.65 -8.39 6.75
C ASP A 47 -20.84 -7.10 6.44
N GLU A 48 -19.67 -7.26 5.81
CA GLU A 48 -18.84 -6.13 5.41
C GLU A 48 -19.20 -5.65 3.99
N ASP A 49 -19.74 -4.43 3.93
CA ASP A 49 -19.95 -3.72 2.67
C ASP A 49 -18.63 -3.26 2.02
N GLU A 50 -18.69 -2.86 0.76
CA GLU A 50 -17.51 -2.46 -0.01
C GLU A 50 -16.79 -1.25 0.60
N GLY A 51 -17.52 -0.30 1.20
CA GLY A 51 -16.94 0.88 1.82
C GLY A 51 -16.11 0.54 3.05
N LYS A 52 -16.69 -0.24 3.98
CA LYS A 52 -16.02 -0.70 5.21
C LYS A 52 -14.81 -1.58 4.89
N TYR A 53 -14.92 -2.45 3.89
CA TYR A 53 -13.80 -3.25 3.41
C TYR A 53 -12.64 -2.36 2.94
N ILE A 54 -12.93 -1.37 2.08
CA ILE A 54 -11.91 -0.46 1.56
C ILE A 54 -11.26 0.33 2.71
N GLU A 55 -12.04 0.84 3.65
CA GLU A 55 -11.54 1.57 4.82
C GLU A 55 -10.59 0.71 5.67
N ARG A 56 -11.01 -0.51 6.02
CA ARG A 56 -10.19 -1.44 6.80
C ARG A 56 -8.90 -1.82 6.09
N MET A 57 -8.98 -2.19 4.80
CA MET A 57 -7.79 -2.54 4.02
C MET A 57 -6.84 -1.35 3.89
N THR A 58 -7.37 -0.15 3.68
CA THR A 58 -6.59 1.08 3.61
C THR A 58 -5.88 1.35 4.94
N GLY A 59 -6.58 1.25 6.07
CA GLY A 59 -5.98 1.45 7.40
C GLY A 59 -4.83 0.48 7.71
N ILE A 60 -5.00 -0.81 7.39
CA ILE A 60 -3.95 -1.82 7.60
C ILE A 60 -2.74 -1.53 6.69
N VAL A 61 -2.97 -1.19 5.41
CA VAL A 61 -1.89 -0.83 4.48
C VAL A 61 -1.17 0.45 4.90
N THR A 62 -1.88 1.46 5.43
CA THR A 62 -1.28 2.67 6.01
C THR A 62 -0.32 2.30 7.13
N PHE A 63 -0.74 1.45 8.06
CA PHE A 63 0.11 1.04 9.18
C PHE A 63 1.30 0.19 8.72
N TYR A 64 1.07 -0.72 7.77
CA TYR A 64 2.14 -1.50 7.14
C TYR A 64 3.18 -0.59 6.46
N ALA A 65 2.73 0.43 5.70
CA ALA A 65 3.61 1.42 5.07
C ALA A 65 4.42 2.21 6.11
N ALA A 66 3.82 2.51 7.27
CA ALA A 66 4.52 3.18 8.36
C ALA A 66 5.65 2.31 8.92
N ILE A 67 5.44 1.00 9.09
CA ILE A 67 6.52 0.08 9.49
C ILE A 67 7.61 0.03 8.41
N VAL A 68 7.20 0.00 7.13
CA VAL A 68 8.13 -0.12 5.99
C VAL A 68 9.09 1.07 5.87
N GLN A 69 8.58 2.27 6.13
CA GLN A 69 9.34 3.52 5.90
C GLN A 69 10.25 3.93 7.07
N VAL A 70 10.21 3.21 8.20
CA VAL A 70 11.07 3.46 9.36
C VAL A 70 12.53 3.18 8.99
N ASP A 71 13.37 4.19 9.21
CA ASP A 71 14.81 4.10 8.99
C ASP A 71 15.44 3.08 9.95
N SER A 72 16.42 2.33 9.46
CA SER A 72 17.21 1.44 10.31
C SER A 72 18.09 2.26 11.24
N LEU A 73 18.14 1.88 12.52
CA LEU A 73 19.03 2.51 13.50
C LEU A 73 20.39 1.78 13.50
N PRO A 74 21.48 2.42 13.95
CA PRO A 74 22.77 1.75 14.10
C PRO A 74 22.63 0.47 14.94
N GLY A 75 23.07 -0.67 14.39
CA GLY A 75 22.94 -1.99 15.04
C GLY A 75 21.52 -2.60 15.02
N MET A 76 20.52 -1.92 14.47
CA MET A 76 19.13 -2.39 14.40
C MET A 76 18.54 -2.18 13.00
N LYS A 77 18.65 -3.19 12.15
CA LYS A 77 18.06 -3.19 10.81
C LYS A 77 16.54 -3.33 10.87
N ASN A 78 15.81 -2.55 10.09
CA ASN A 78 14.37 -2.75 9.88
C ASN A 78 14.16 -4.04 9.07
N PRO A 79 13.50 -5.07 9.63
CA PRO A 79 13.25 -6.33 8.92
C PRO A 79 12.25 -6.20 7.75
N VAL A 80 11.36 -5.19 7.78
CA VAL A 80 10.47 -4.84 6.65
C VAL A 80 10.94 -3.54 6.01
N GLY A 81 12.22 -3.44 5.66
CA GLY A 81 12.80 -2.20 5.15
C GLY A 81 12.17 -1.70 3.84
N ILE A 82 12.68 -0.55 3.39
CA ILE A 82 12.18 0.14 2.20
C ILE A 82 12.26 -0.70 0.91
N ASP A 83 13.12 -1.73 0.88
CA ASP A 83 13.21 -2.71 -0.20
C ASP A 83 11.98 -3.63 -0.31
N VAL A 84 11.33 -3.93 0.82
CA VAL A 84 10.03 -4.59 0.84
C VAL A 84 8.97 -3.65 0.27
N GLY A 85 9.03 -2.35 0.62
CA GLY A 85 8.14 -1.33 0.06
C GLY A 85 8.24 -1.20 -1.46
N TRP A 86 9.46 -1.22 -2.01
CA TRP A 86 9.67 -1.24 -3.46
C TRP A 86 9.00 -2.46 -4.13
N ARG A 87 9.23 -3.66 -3.55
CA ARG A 87 8.61 -4.90 -4.03
C ARG A 87 7.08 -4.84 -3.94
N TRP A 88 6.54 -4.26 -2.87
CA TRP A 88 5.09 -4.09 -2.68
C TRP A 88 4.48 -3.22 -3.79
N VAL A 89 5.10 -2.06 -4.09
CA VAL A 89 4.62 -1.17 -5.16
C VAL A 89 4.71 -1.89 -6.51
N ALA A 90 5.85 -2.49 -6.84
CA ALA A 90 6.03 -3.19 -8.11
C ALA A 90 5.04 -4.36 -8.29
N ARG A 91 4.82 -5.16 -7.25
CA ARG A 91 3.84 -6.27 -7.28
C ARG A 91 2.42 -5.75 -7.45
N THR A 92 2.04 -4.70 -6.71
CA THR A 92 0.72 -4.06 -6.86
C THR A 92 0.50 -3.61 -8.30
N LEU A 93 1.47 -2.92 -8.91
CA LEU A 93 1.38 -2.39 -10.27
C LEU A 93 1.43 -3.45 -11.38
N ASN A 94 1.94 -4.64 -11.08
CA ASN A 94 1.95 -5.79 -11.99
C ASN A 94 0.64 -6.61 -11.97
N MET A 95 -0.29 -6.29 -11.08
CA MET A 95 -1.60 -6.95 -11.00
C MET A 95 -2.68 -6.13 -11.68
N ARG A 96 -3.81 -6.77 -12.01
CA ARG A 96 -5.02 -6.05 -12.42
C ARG A 96 -5.58 -5.29 -11.20
N PRO A 97 -5.80 -3.97 -11.28
CA PRO A 97 -6.36 -3.22 -10.16
C PRO A 97 -7.81 -3.64 -9.87
N ARG A 98 -8.17 -3.55 -8.60
CA ARG A 98 -9.53 -3.74 -8.07
C ARG A 98 -10.01 -2.41 -7.49
N LYS A 99 -11.30 -2.28 -7.16
CA LYS A 99 -11.87 -1.03 -6.60
C LYS A 99 -11.16 -0.53 -5.33
N VAL A 100 -10.57 -1.44 -4.54
CA VAL A 100 -9.76 -1.11 -3.34
C VAL A 100 -8.37 -0.56 -3.69
N THR A 101 -7.81 -0.93 -4.84
CA THR A 101 -6.44 -0.61 -5.25
C THR A 101 -6.09 0.88 -5.20
N PRO A 102 -6.88 1.82 -5.74
CA PRO A 102 -6.51 3.23 -5.71
C PRO A 102 -6.39 3.78 -4.27
N SER A 103 -7.27 3.34 -3.36
CA SER A 103 -7.25 3.77 -1.95
C SER A 103 -6.01 3.24 -1.21
N VAL A 104 -5.71 1.95 -1.33
CA VAL A 104 -4.52 1.36 -0.66
C VAL A 104 -3.22 1.86 -1.27
N LEU A 105 -3.18 2.09 -2.59
CA LEU A 105 -1.99 2.63 -3.26
C LEU A 105 -1.73 4.07 -2.83
N LEU A 106 -2.77 4.90 -2.78
CA LEU A 106 -2.66 6.26 -2.25
C LEU A 106 -2.16 6.25 -0.80
N ALA A 107 -2.79 5.45 0.07
CA ALA A 107 -2.37 5.34 1.47
C ALA A 107 -0.90 4.94 1.63
N PHE A 108 -0.47 3.91 0.89
CA PHE A 108 0.91 3.45 0.93
C PHE A 108 1.88 4.52 0.43
N LEU A 109 1.57 5.18 -0.69
CA LEU A 109 2.42 6.23 -1.27
C LEU A 109 2.48 7.48 -0.38
N SER A 110 1.39 7.86 0.27
CA SER A 110 1.37 8.99 1.20
C SER A 110 2.27 8.76 2.42
N VAL A 111 2.45 7.50 2.85
CA VAL A 111 3.25 7.16 4.04
C VAL A 111 4.68 6.74 3.69
N ALA A 112 4.89 5.87 2.71
CA ALA A 112 6.22 5.35 2.38
C ALA A 112 6.85 6.05 1.16
N GLY A 113 6.10 6.87 0.43
CA GLY A 113 6.55 7.45 -0.84
C GLY A 113 7.76 8.38 -0.71
N HIS A 114 7.88 9.13 0.40
CA HIS A 114 9.06 9.95 0.66
C HIS A 114 10.34 9.10 0.75
N SER A 115 10.32 8.06 1.59
CA SER A 115 11.45 7.14 1.77
C SER A 115 11.78 6.36 0.49
N LEU A 116 10.75 5.96 -0.27
CA LEU A 116 10.92 5.33 -1.58
C LEU A 116 11.57 6.27 -2.60
N HIS A 117 11.11 7.52 -2.67
CA HIS A 117 11.66 8.51 -3.58
C HIS A 117 13.11 8.85 -3.22
N LYS A 118 13.41 9.03 -1.93
CA LYS A 118 14.79 9.25 -1.44
C LYS A 118 15.73 8.11 -1.83
N THR A 119 15.26 6.87 -1.71
CA THR A 119 16.06 5.66 -1.95
C THR A 119 16.26 5.36 -3.45
N TYR A 120 15.17 5.37 -4.23
CA TYR A 120 15.18 4.89 -5.62
C TYR A 120 15.12 6.01 -6.68
N LYS A 121 14.91 7.27 -6.25
CA LYS A 121 15.04 8.49 -7.07
C LYS A 121 14.28 8.38 -8.40
N LYS A 122 15.00 8.46 -9.52
CA LYS A 122 14.45 8.41 -10.88
C LYS A 122 13.64 7.15 -11.16
N GLN A 123 13.99 6.00 -10.57
CA GLN A 123 13.23 4.76 -10.81
C GLN A 123 11.86 4.82 -10.14
N PHE A 124 11.77 5.44 -8.96
CA PHE A 124 10.48 5.66 -8.32
C PHE A 124 9.63 6.67 -9.09
N ALA A 125 10.23 7.76 -9.59
CA ALA A 125 9.52 8.72 -10.43
C ALA A 125 8.91 8.07 -11.69
N LYS A 126 9.62 7.13 -12.33
CA LYS A 126 9.07 6.34 -13.45
C LYS A 126 7.86 5.49 -13.04
N LEU A 127 7.92 4.85 -11.88
CA LEU A 127 6.76 4.10 -11.36
C LEU A 127 5.56 5.02 -11.13
N LEU A 128 5.76 6.18 -10.50
CA LEU A 128 4.68 7.16 -10.30
C LEU A 128 4.08 7.64 -11.62
N GLN A 129 4.91 7.88 -12.64
CA GLN A 129 4.45 8.24 -13.97
C GLN A 129 3.57 7.14 -14.57
N PHE A 130 4.00 5.87 -14.47
CA PHE A 130 3.21 4.72 -14.90
C PHE A 130 1.89 4.61 -14.13
N VAL A 131 1.88 4.95 -12.83
CA VAL A 131 0.64 5.01 -12.04
C VAL A 131 -0.31 6.05 -12.62
N ALA A 132 0.19 7.26 -12.89
CA ALA A 132 -0.60 8.39 -13.36
C ALA A 132 -1.17 8.17 -14.76
N SER A 133 -0.43 7.50 -15.65
CA SER A 133 -0.85 7.18 -17.02
C SER A 133 -1.54 5.81 -17.09
N ASP A 134 -0.76 4.78 -17.40
CA ASP A 134 -1.21 3.48 -17.87
C ASP A 134 -1.98 2.69 -16.82
N TYR A 135 -1.56 2.77 -15.56
CA TYR A 135 -2.19 1.99 -14.49
C TYR A 135 -3.54 2.58 -14.08
N SER A 136 -3.65 3.91 -14.00
CA SER A 136 -4.93 4.58 -13.69
C SER A 136 -6.00 4.30 -14.76
N ALA A 137 -5.61 4.14 -16.02
CA ALA A 137 -6.53 3.78 -17.11
C ALA A 137 -7.09 2.35 -17.01
N ARG A 138 -6.49 1.48 -16.19
CA ARG A 138 -6.92 0.09 -15.98
C ARG A 138 -7.87 -0.08 -14.79
N MET A 139 -8.12 0.98 -14.03
CA MET A 139 -8.95 0.94 -12.82
C MET A 139 -10.40 0.58 -13.18
N PRO A 140 -11.08 -0.25 -12.38
CA PRO A 140 -12.48 -0.61 -12.63
C PRO A 140 -13.42 0.56 -12.33
N ASP A 141 -14.62 0.51 -12.88
CA ASP A 141 -15.69 1.47 -12.59
C ASP A 141 -16.12 1.41 -11.10
N GLY A 142 -16.68 2.51 -10.60
CA GLY A 142 -17.16 2.65 -9.22
C GLY A 142 -16.05 2.99 -8.21
N CYS A 143 -14.87 3.40 -8.67
CA CYS A 143 -13.79 3.91 -7.82
C CYS A 143 -13.24 5.28 -8.25
N GLU A 144 -14.00 6.02 -9.06
CA GLU A 144 -13.62 7.29 -9.69
C GLU A 144 -13.14 8.32 -8.66
N GLY A 145 -13.85 8.42 -7.52
CA GLY A 145 -13.45 9.31 -6.44
C GLY A 145 -12.10 8.96 -5.81
N ALA A 146 -11.78 7.67 -5.68
CA ALA A 146 -10.49 7.22 -5.18
C ALA A 146 -9.37 7.44 -6.21
N VAL A 147 -9.64 7.19 -7.49
CA VAL A 147 -8.72 7.48 -8.60
C VAL A 147 -8.42 8.98 -8.69
N ALA A 148 -9.44 9.84 -8.54
CA ALA A 148 -9.26 11.29 -8.55
C ALA A 148 -8.33 11.76 -7.43
N ARG A 149 -8.50 11.25 -6.19
CA ARG A 149 -7.60 11.58 -5.07
C ARG A 149 -6.16 11.11 -5.33
N LEU A 150 -6.00 9.91 -5.89
CA LEU A 150 -4.68 9.40 -6.27
C LEU A 150 -4.01 10.31 -7.31
N ARG A 151 -4.75 10.78 -8.32
CA ARG A 151 -4.24 11.71 -9.33
C ARG A 151 -3.83 13.05 -8.72
N VAL A 152 -4.67 13.65 -7.87
CA VAL A 152 -4.34 14.90 -7.17
C VAL A 152 -3.03 14.78 -6.38
N PHE A 153 -2.83 13.66 -5.68
CA PHE A 153 -1.57 13.38 -4.99
C PHE A 153 -0.38 13.32 -5.97
N LEU A 154 -0.51 12.56 -7.06
CA LEU A 154 0.56 12.39 -8.06
C LEU A 154 0.90 13.72 -8.75
N ASP A 155 -0.10 14.52 -9.11
CA ASP A 155 0.09 15.84 -9.72
C ASP A 155 0.85 16.78 -8.77
N GLY A 156 0.54 16.73 -7.47
CA GLY A 156 1.29 17.44 -6.43
C GLY A 156 2.76 17.01 -6.37
N VAL A 157 3.02 15.72 -6.46
CA VAL A 157 4.39 15.16 -6.51
C VAL A 157 5.13 15.61 -7.77
N PHE A 158 4.50 15.54 -8.95
CA PHE A 158 5.15 15.93 -10.20
C PHE A 158 5.44 17.43 -10.27
N LYS A 159 4.51 18.26 -9.78
CA LYS A 159 4.67 19.71 -9.74
C LYS A 159 5.80 20.13 -8.80
N SER A 160 5.88 19.53 -7.62
CA SER A 160 6.93 19.83 -6.63
C SER A 160 8.24 19.09 -6.88
N ARG A 161 8.24 18.07 -7.75
CA ARG A 161 9.34 17.11 -7.96
C ARG A 161 9.81 16.43 -6.65
N SER A 162 8.92 16.36 -5.67
CA SER A 162 9.19 15.80 -4.35
C SER A 162 7.97 15.05 -3.84
N VAL A 163 8.19 14.01 -3.06
CA VAL A 163 7.12 13.34 -2.33
C VAL A 163 7.05 13.94 -0.93
N PRO A 164 5.88 14.44 -0.50
CA PRO A 164 5.71 15.03 0.83
C PRO A 164 6.17 14.06 1.92
N ILE A 165 6.77 14.62 2.97
CA ILE A 165 7.05 13.86 4.18
C ILE A 165 5.69 13.56 4.83
N PRO A 166 5.40 12.30 5.22
CA PRO A 166 4.16 11.98 5.89
C PRO A 166 4.01 12.72 7.22
N GLU A 167 2.81 13.21 7.50
CA GLU A 167 2.47 13.79 8.79
C GLU A 167 2.74 12.78 9.92
N GLY A 168 3.30 13.26 11.03
CA GLY A 168 3.61 12.42 12.20
C GLY A 168 4.81 11.48 12.01
N ARG A 169 5.60 11.61 10.93
CA ARG A 169 6.84 10.82 10.75
C ARG A 169 7.87 11.09 11.84
N GLU A 170 8.05 12.37 12.16
CA GLU A 170 8.96 12.82 13.19
C GLU A 170 8.15 12.99 14.47
N LEU A 171 8.62 12.38 15.55
CA LEU A 171 8.10 12.69 16.88
C LEU A 171 8.49 14.13 17.18
N ALA A 172 7.50 14.99 17.50
CA ALA A 172 7.80 16.33 17.97
C ALA A 172 8.75 16.21 19.16
N THR A 173 9.98 16.66 18.99
CA THR A 173 10.95 16.74 20.09
C THR A 173 10.40 17.78 21.06
N SER A 174 9.87 17.30 22.18
CA SER A 174 9.52 18.12 23.34
C SER A 174 10.78 18.54 24.10
#